data_AF-A0A8T6RNU3-F1
#
_entry.id   AF-A0A8T6RNU3-F1
#
_cell.length_a   1.000
_cell.length_b   1.000
_cell.length_c   1.000
_cell.angle_alpha   90.00
_cell.angle_beta   90.00
_cell.angle_gamma   90.00
#
_symmetry.space_group_name_H-M   'P 1'
#
loop_
_entity.id
_entity.type
_entity.pdbx_description
1 polymer ?
#
loop_
_entity_poly.entity_id
_entity_poly.type
_entity_poly.pdbx_seq_one_letter_code
_entity_poly.pdbx_strand_id
1 'polypeptide(L)'
;MEKKKMERSKKEALIVDMKKVEKNISLLEEGARYKEMVVYLFQAFVDLVDQNLGIGHPESQTYREFAMELVKKIKIDVSLIYPFVSLYEEIRYSNHPINKAMYTEARKLFDNLSKYLKSLPRVK
;
A
#
# COMPACT_ATOMS: atom_id res chain seq x y z
N MET A 1 -6.36 30.68 0.37
CA MET A 1 -5.14 30.21 1.09
C MET A 1 -5.42 29.06 2.07
N GLU A 2 -6.68 28.73 2.37
CA GLU A 2 -7.03 27.65 3.32
C GLU A 2 -6.87 26.22 2.79
N LYS A 3 -7.15 25.95 1.50
CA LYS A 3 -7.00 24.60 0.91
C LYS A 3 -5.58 24.04 1.05
N LYS A 4 -4.58 24.86 0.74
CA LYS A 4 -3.14 24.52 0.84
C LYS A 4 -2.69 24.23 2.28
N LYS A 5 -3.31 24.89 3.27
CA LYS A 5 -3.01 24.70 4.70
C LYS A 5 -3.63 23.39 5.19
N MET A 6 -4.87 23.08 4.78
CA MET A 6 -5.57 21.84 5.11
C MET A 6 -4.94 20.59 4.47
N GLU A 7 -4.45 20.72 3.21
CA GLU A 7 -3.66 19.66 2.56
C GLU A 7 -2.31 19.43 3.22
N ARG A 8 -1.62 20.47 3.68
CA ARG A 8 -0.38 20.34 4.47
C ARG A 8 -0.62 19.67 5.82
N SER A 9 -1.67 20.06 6.54
CA SER A 9 -2.03 19.45 7.83
C SER A 9 -2.49 17.99 7.69
N LYS A 10 -3.14 17.62 6.58
CA LYS A 10 -3.39 16.20 6.24
C LYS A 10 -2.10 15.47 5.90
N LYS A 11 -1.20 16.05 5.11
CA LYS A 11 0.10 15.46 4.75
C LYS A 11 1.01 15.26 5.97
N GLU A 12 0.99 16.14 6.96
CA GLU A 12 1.75 16.00 8.22
C GLU A 12 1.13 14.96 9.17
N ALA A 13 -0.18 14.69 9.08
CA ALA A 13 -0.86 13.62 9.82
C ALA A 13 -0.71 12.23 9.15
N LEU A 14 -0.17 12.18 7.93
CA LEU A 14 0.08 10.98 7.13
C LEU A 14 1.57 10.65 7.19
N ILE A 15 2.14 10.40 8.36
CA ILE A 15 3.30 9.52 8.43
C ILE A 15 2.70 8.13 8.61
N VAL A 16 2.98 7.18 7.71
CA VAL A 16 2.58 5.78 7.91
C VAL A 16 3.29 5.32 9.16
N ASP A 17 2.55 5.30 10.27
CA ASP A 17 3.01 4.71 11.50
C ASP A 17 2.93 3.19 11.32
N MET A 18 4.05 2.59 10.95
CA MET A 18 4.17 1.15 10.80
C MET A 18 3.75 0.41 12.08
N LYS A 19 3.92 1.00 13.28
CA LYS A 19 3.46 0.36 14.52
C LYS A 19 1.93 0.33 14.59
N LYS A 20 1.28 1.40 14.14
CA LYS A 20 -0.19 1.43 14.00
C LYS A 20 -0.66 0.43 12.95
N VAL A 21 0.08 0.27 11.86
CA VAL A 21 -0.22 -0.73 10.84
C VAL A 21 -0.17 -2.15 11.43
N GLU A 22 0.92 -2.48 12.13
CA GLU A 22 1.04 -3.78 12.80
C GLU A 22 -0.07 -4.01 13.83
N LYS A 23 -0.36 -3.01 14.68
CA LYS A 23 -1.42 -3.11 15.68
C LYS A 23 -2.77 -3.44 15.05
N ASN A 24 -3.11 -2.76 13.95
CA ASN A 24 -4.38 -3.00 13.26
C ASN A 24 -4.43 -4.37 12.61
N ILE A 25 -3.31 -4.85 12.05
CA ILE A 25 -3.21 -6.20 11.50
C ILE A 25 -3.39 -7.25 12.60
N SER A 26 -2.74 -7.08 13.76
CA SER A 26 -2.87 -8.01 14.89
C SER A 26 -4.32 -8.13 15.37
N LEU A 27 -5.05 -7.00 15.47
CA LEU A 27 -6.48 -7.01 15.84
C LEU A 27 -7.35 -7.76 14.82
N LEU A 28 -7.01 -7.68 13.53
CA LEU A 28 -7.70 -8.43 12.48
C LEU A 28 -7.36 -9.92 12.52
N GLU A 29 -6.19 -10.29 13.04
CA GLU A 29 -5.68 -11.67 13.07
C GLU A 29 -6.42 -12.52 14.09
N GLU A 30 -6.78 -11.92 15.23
CA GLU A 30 -7.66 -12.53 16.23
C GLU A 30 -9.02 -12.94 15.64
N GLY A 31 -9.52 -12.20 14.63
CA GLY A 31 -10.78 -12.49 13.95
C GLY A 31 -10.64 -13.28 12.64
N ALA A 32 -9.44 -13.74 12.26
CA ALA A 32 -9.15 -14.37 10.96
C ALA A 32 -9.65 -13.55 9.75
N ARG A 33 -9.62 -12.22 9.86
CA ARG A 33 -10.16 -11.27 8.87
C ARG A 33 -9.16 -10.99 7.75
N TYR A 34 -8.74 -12.04 7.04
CA TYR A 34 -7.62 -11.99 6.09
C TYR A 34 -7.84 -11.03 4.91
N LYS A 35 -9.07 -10.91 4.42
CA LYS A 35 -9.42 -9.97 3.35
C LYS A 35 -9.14 -8.53 3.79
N GLU A 36 -9.64 -8.15 4.96
CA GLU A 36 -9.39 -6.81 5.50
C GLU A 36 -7.91 -6.54 5.79
N MET A 37 -7.14 -7.54 6.25
CA MET A 37 -5.69 -7.36 6.44
C MET A 37 -4.98 -7.01 5.14
N VAL A 38 -5.30 -7.71 4.05
CA VAL A 38 -4.67 -7.47 2.75
C VAL A 38 -5.07 -6.09 2.22
N VAL A 39 -6.34 -5.71 2.38
CA VAL A 39 -6.79 -4.36 2.03
C VAL A 39 -6.04 -3.30 2.82
N TYR A 40 -5.82 -3.54 4.11
CA TYR A 40 -5.11 -2.63 5.00
C TYR A 40 -3.62 -2.51 4.62
N LEU A 41 -2.95 -3.62 4.32
CA LEU A 41 -1.57 -3.64 3.81
C LEU A 41 -1.45 -2.85 2.51
N PHE A 42 -2.39 -3.03 1.59
CA PHE A 42 -2.36 -2.33 0.31
C PHE A 42 -2.57 -0.82 0.48
N GLN A 43 -3.47 -0.40 1.37
CA GLN A 43 -3.63 1.02 1.69
C GLN A 43 -2.35 1.62 2.30
N ALA A 44 -1.71 0.90 3.23
CA ALA A 44 -0.45 1.33 3.81
C ALA A 44 0.66 1.47 2.75
N PHE A 45 0.66 0.62 1.72
CA PHE A 45 1.58 0.74 0.58
C PHE A 45 1.32 2.02 -0.22
N VAL A 46 0.07 2.32 -0.57
CA VAL A 46 -0.28 3.56 -1.29
C VAL A 46 0.15 4.79 -0.49
N ASP A 47 -0.12 4.79 0.82
CA ASP A 47 0.26 5.89 1.71
C ASP A 47 1.79 6.04 1.81
N LEU A 48 2.54 4.93 1.84
CA LEU A 48 4.02 4.95 1.83
C LEU A 48 4.58 5.53 0.53
N VAL A 49 3.94 5.22 -0.61
CA VAL A 49 4.34 5.76 -1.91
C VAL A 49 4.10 7.28 -1.95
N ASP A 50 2.93 7.75 -1.54
CA ASP A 50 2.64 9.19 -1.49
C ASP A 50 3.61 9.92 -0.55
N GLN A 51 3.92 9.33 0.61
CA GLN A 51 4.84 9.93 1.58
C GLN A 51 6.29 9.99 1.11
N ASN A 52 6.81 8.90 0.52
CA ASN A 52 8.22 8.84 0.14
C ASN A 52 8.49 9.56 -1.19
N LEU A 53 7.51 9.60 -2.08
CA LEU A 53 7.69 9.99 -3.48
C LEU A 53 6.77 11.12 -3.93
N GLY A 54 5.76 11.49 -3.14
CA GLY A 54 4.75 12.49 -3.52
C GLY A 54 3.82 12.01 -4.64
N ILE A 55 3.72 10.70 -4.87
CA ILE A 55 2.90 10.09 -5.91
C ILE A 55 1.65 9.50 -5.25
N GLY A 56 0.53 10.21 -5.34
CA GLY A 56 -0.77 9.73 -4.86
C GLY A 56 -1.48 8.81 -5.87
N HIS A 57 -2.54 8.17 -5.40
CA HIS A 57 -3.46 7.34 -6.22
C HIS A 57 -4.81 8.05 -6.39
N PRO A 58 -5.04 8.82 -7.48
CA PRO A 58 -6.34 9.45 -7.72
C PRO A 58 -7.43 8.41 -7.96
N GLU A 59 -8.67 8.71 -7.56
CA GLU A 59 -9.82 7.78 -7.67
C GLU A 59 -10.15 7.34 -9.11
N SER A 60 -9.78 8.16 -10.10
CA SER A 60 -9.95 7.83 -11.51
C SER A 60 -8.92 6.83 -12.05
N GLN A 61 -7.88 6.51 -11.27
CA GLN A 61 -6.81 5.61 -11.65
C GLN A 61 -7.08 4.22 -11.07
N THR A 62 -6.82 3.19 -11.86
CA THR A 62 -6.82 1.80 -11.39
C THR A 62 -5.50 1.48 -10.69
N TYR A 63 -5.52 0.51 -9.77
CA TYR A 63 -4.30 0.09 -9.06
C TYR A 63 -3.23 -0.48 -10.01
N ARG A 64 -3.65 -1.10 -11.11
CA ARG A 64 -2.74 -1.51 -12.18
C ARG A 64 -2.07 -0.33 -12.88
N GLU A 65 -2.82 0.71 -13.22
CA GLU A 65 -2.26 1.94 -13.81
C GLU A 65 -1.31 2.66 -12.84
N PHE A 66 -1.67 2.70 -11.55
CA PHE A 66 -0.81 3.21 -10.50
C PHE A 66 0.53 2.44 -10.44
N ALA A 67 0.47 1.12 -10.48
CA ALA A 67 1.68 0.28 -10.52
C ALA A 67 2.55 0.57 -11.76
N MET A 68 1.93 0.72 -12.93
CA MET A 68 2.62 1.09 -14.17
C MET A 68 3.26 2.47 -14.06
N GLU A 69 2.61 3.44 -13.42
CA GLU A 69 3.16 4.76 -13.17
C GLU A 69 4.41 4.69 -12.28
N LEU A 70 4.38 3.89 -11.21
CA LEU A 70 5.55 3.68 -10.35
C LEU A 70 6.71 3.04 -11.11
N VAL A 71 6.46 2.01 -11.92
CA VAL A 71 7.48 1.41 -12.79
C VAL A 71 8.10 2.46 -13.71
N LYS A 72 7.30 3.36 -14.28
CA LYS A 72 7.78 4.42 -15.17
C LYS A 72 8.60 5.48 -14.45
N LYS A 73 8.11 5.99 -13.32
CA LYS A 73 8.66 7.15 -12.59
C LYS A 73 9.88 6.81 -11.74
N ILE A 74 9.83 5.70 -11.00
CA ILE A 74 10.89 5.33 -10.04
C ILE A 74 11.68 4.08 -10.46
N LYS A 75 11.41 3.55 -11.66
CA LYS A 75 12.09 2.36 -12.21
C LYS A 75 12.06 1.15 -11.27
N ILE A 76 10.98 1.02 -10.48
CA ILE A 76 10.77 -0.16 -9.65
C ILE A 76 10.60 -1.39 -10.53
N ASP A 77 11.19 -2.51 -10.11
CA ASP A 77 11.09 -3.78 -10.81
C ASP A 77 9.63 -4.26 -10.84
N VAL A 78 9.15 -4.64 -12.03
CA VAL A 78 7.80 -5.17 -12.24
C VAL A 78 7.53 -6.42 -11.39
N SER A 79 8.55 -7.25 -11.16
CA SER A 79 8.47 -8.46 -10.33
C SER A 79 8.27 -8.14 -8.85
N LEU A 80 8.57 -6.92 -8.41
CA LEU A 80 8.38 -6.49 -7.04
C LEU A 80 6.97 -5.95 -6.79
N ILE A 81 6.40 -5.21 -7.76
CA ILE A 81 5.15 -4.49 -7.58
C ILE A 81 3.92 -5.20 -8.16
N TYR A 82 4.03 -5.79 -9.36
CA TYR A 82 2.87 -6.38 -10.02
C TYR A 82 2.25 -7.56 -9.25
N PRO A 83 3.04 -8.48 -8.64
CA PRO A 83 2.44 -9.55 -7.85
C PRO A 83 1.58 -9.04 -6.70
N PHE A 84 2.01 -7.96 -6.03
CA PHE A 84 1.23 -7.41 -4.91
C PHE A 84 -0.08 -6.78 -5.38
N VAL A 85 -0.03 -6.03 -6.48
CA VAL A 85 -1.21 -5.38 -7.08
C VAL A 85 -2.19 -6.41 -7.61
N SER A 86 -1.71 -7.43 -8.33
CA SER A 86 -2.55 -8.51 -8.83
C SER A 86 -3.20 -9.31 -7.70
N LEU A 87 -2.45 -9.65 -6.65
CA LEU A 87 -2.99 -10.36 -5.49
C LEU A 87 -4.06 -9.53 -4.77
N TYR A 88 -3.82 -8.21 -4.64
CA TYR A 88 -4.80 -7.31 -4.05
C TYR A 88 -6.08 -7.19 -4.90
N GLU A 89 -5.96 -7.01 -6.21
CA GLU A 89 -7.10 -6.95 -7.13
C GLU A 89 -7.89 -8.26 -7.08
N GLU A 90 -7.20 -9.40 -7.11
CA GLU A 90 -7.83 -10.71 -6.94
C GLU A 90 -8.61 -10.77 -5.63
N ILE A 91 -8.00 -10.42 -4.49
CA ILE A 91 -8.67 -10.46 -3.18
C ILE A 91 -9.85 -9.49 -3.08
N ARG A 92 -9.76 -8.33 -3.73
CA ARG A 92 -10.80 -7.31 -3.66
C ARG A 92 -12.02 -7.69 -4.50
N TYR A 93 -11.80 -8.19 -5.72
CA TYR A 93 -12.85 -8.48 -6.69
C TYR A 93 -13.31 -9.94 -6.70
N SER A 94 -12.53 -10.86 -6.11
CA SER A 94 -12.90 -12.26 -5.98
C SER A 94 -13.94 -12.48 -4.89
N ASN A 95 -14.83 -13.45 -5.15
CA ASN A 95 -15.76 -14.01 -4.17
C ASN A 95 -15.21 -15.27 -3.49
N HIS A 96 -13.98 -15.68 -3.81
CA HIS A 96 -13.35 -16.84 -3.19
C HIS A 96 -12.96 -16.56 -1.72
N PRO A 97 -13.04 -17.55 -0.84
CA PRO A 97 -12.59 -17.41 0.54
C PRO A 97 -11.10 -17.06 0.60
N ILE A 98 -10.77 -15.96 1.28
CA ILE A 98 -9.38 -15.58 1.51
C ILE A 98 -8.86 -16.34 2.71
N ASN A 99 -7.73 -17.02 2.54
CA ASN A 99 -7.11 -17.83 3.60
C ASN A 99 -5.81 -17.20 4.11
N LYS A 100 -5.26 -17.81 5.18
CA LYS A 100 -4.02 -17.38 5.81
C LYS A 100 -2.82 -17.39 4.85
N ALA A 101 -2.77 -18.32 3.91
CA ALA A 101 -1.65 -18.42 2.96
C ALA A 101 -1.63 -17.24 1.99
N MET A 102 -2.79 -16.85 1.45
CA MET A 102 -2.92 -15.66 0.60
C MET A 102 -2.53 -14.39 1.35
N TYR A 103 -2.97 -14.25 2.60
CA TYR A 103 -2.53 -13.13 3.46
C TYR A 103 -1.02 -13.14 3.69
N THR A 104 -0.44 -14.30 3.98
CA THR A 104 1.01 -14.43 4.24
C THR A 104 1.83 -14.03 3.02
N GLU A 105 1.37 -14.39 1.82
CA GLU A 105 2.01 -13.96 0.57
C GLU A 105 1.87 -12.44 0.37
N ALA A 106 0.66 -11.88 0.57
CA ALA A 106 0.45 -10.43 0.51
C ALA A 106 1.35 -9.67 1.48
N ARG A 107 1.52 -10.20 2.69
CA ARG A 107 2.39 -9.63 3.71
C ARG A 107 3.86 -9.63 3.29
N LYS A 108 4.36 -10.75 2.75
CA LYS A 108 5.71 -10.86 2.23
C LYS A 108 5.98 -9.88 1.09
N LEU A 109 5.04 -9.76 0.16
CA LEU A 109 5.12 -8.81 -0.96
C LEU A 109 5.16 -7.35 -0.46
N PHE A 110 4.28 -7.01 0.47
CA PHE A 110 4.27 -5.71 1.13
C PHE A 110 5.60 -5.41 1.85
N ASP A 111 6.13 -6.36 2.62
CA ASP A 111 7.38 -6.17 3.37
C ASP A 111 8.55 -5.88 2.41
N ASN A 112 8.63 -6.59 1.28
CA ASN A 112 9.63 -6.34 0.25
C ASN A 112 9.47 -4.96 -0.40
N LEU A 113 8.25 -4.57 -0.76
CA LEU A 113 7.95 -3.25 -1.31
C LEU A 113 8.25 -2.12 -0.32
N SER A 114 7.86 -2.29 0.94
CA SER A 114 8.10 -1.27 1.97
C SER A 114 9.59 -1.07 2.24
N LYS A 115 10.39 -2.15 2.23
CA LYS A 115 11.86 -2.06 2.31
C LYS A 115 12.46 -1.31 1.12
N TYR A 116 12.01 -1.65 -0.10
CA TYR A 116 12.45 -0.95 -1.31
C TYR A 116 12.10 0.54 -1.24
N LEU A 117 10.85 0.90 -0.94
CA LEU A 117 10.41 2.29 -0.84
C LEU A 117 11.18 3.08 0.21
N LYS A 118 11.53 2.46 1.35
CA LYS A 118 12.35 3.08 2.41
C LYS A 118 13.80 3.27 1.99
N SER A 119 14.30 2.48 1.03
CA SER A 119 15.67 2.60 0.50
C SER A 119 15.81 3.71 -0.53
N LEU A 120 14.70 4.19 -1.11
CA LEU A 120 14.72 5.26 -2.08
C LEU A 120 15.05 6.61 -1.41
N PRO A 121 15.76 7.50 -2.13
CA PRO A 121 15.95 8.87 -1.66
C PRO A 121 14.58 9.55 -1.55
N ARG A 122 14.29 10.09 -0.36
CA ARG A 122 13.04 10.80 -0.12
C ARG A 122 13.03 12.08 -0.95
N VAL A 123 11.92 12.31 -1.66
CA VAL A 123 11.68 13.59 -2.34
C VAL A 123 11.42 14.63 -1.25
N LYS A 124 12.32 15.62 -1.13
CA LYS A 124 12.21 16.74 -0.18
C LYS A 124 11.14 17.75 -0.60
#